data_AF-A0A9X0APY5-F1
#
_entry.id   AF-A0A9X0APY5-F1
#
_cell.length_a   1.000
_cell.length_b   1.000
_cell.length_c   1.000
_cell.angle_alpha   90.00
_cell.angle_beta   90.00
_cell.angle_gamma   90.00
#
_symmetry.space_group_name_H-M   'P 1'
#
loop_
_entity.id
_entity.type
_entity.pdbx_description
1 polymer ?
#
loop_
_entity_poly.entity_id
_entity_poly.type
_entity_poly.pdbx_seq_one_letter_code
_entity_poly.pdbx_strand_id
1 'polypeptide(L)'
;MPLTRYKGINRAIPDSEFDSFVDNFARRVAGWDHLAIAASKKLINERTGFPTAVQQQESFNSFLAYVAQGAVPARLKAMSAAGLQRDLDFEIYLHEEELRFVGDGPWNV
;
A
#
# COMPACT_ATOMS: atom_id res chain seq x y z
N MET A 1 10.45 -10.06 -9.06
CA MET A 1 9.69 -11.25 -8.63
C MET A 1 8.19 -10.92 -8.64
N PRO A 2 7.29 -11.72 -9.23
CA PRO A 2 5.87 -11.33 -9.35
C PRO A 2 5.09 -11.45 -8.03
N LEU A 3 4.33 -10.39 -7.69
CA LEU A 3 3.55 -10.22 -6.44
C LEU A 3 2.49 -11.31 -6.18
N THR A 4 2.06 -12.04 -7.21
CA THR A 4 1.04 -13.10 -7.12
C THR A 4 1.45 -14.28 -6.27
N ARG A 5 2.76 -14.57 -6.17
CA ARG A 5 3.28 -15.66 -5.31
C ARG A 5 3.18 -15.34 -3.81
N TYR A 6 3.03 -14.06 -3.44
CA TYR A 6 2.94 -13.61 -2.05
C TYR A 6 1.51 -13.29 -1.60
N LYS A 7 0.48 -13.69 -2.37
CA LYS A 7 -0.96 -13.44 -2.07
C LYS A 7 -1.32 -11.96 -1.82
N GLY A 8 -0.48 -11.02 -2.23
CA GLY A 8 -0.74 -9.59 -2.06
C GLY A 8 -1.83 -9.05 -2.99
N ILE A 9 -2.07 -9.75 -4.10
CA ILE A 9 -3.11 -9.44 -5.09
C ILE A 9 -3.85 -10.72 -5.51
N ASN A 10 -5.10 -10.60 -5.94
CA ASN A 10 -5.92 -11.76 -6.36
C ASN A 10 -5.38 -12.44 -7.62
N ARG A 11 -4.92 -11.66 -8.62
CA ARG A 11 -4.45 -12.16 -9.93
C ARG A 11 -3.57 -11.12 -10.62
N ALA A 12 -2.54 -11.58 -11.35
CA ALA A 12 -1.84 -10.76 -12.35
C ALA A 12 -2.42 -11.05 -13.74
N ILE A 13 -2.68 -10.01 -14.50
CA ILE A 13 -3.35 -10.07 -15.81
C ILE A 13 -2.50 -9.25 -16.79
N PRO A 14 -2.38 -9.65 -18.07
CA PRO A 14 -1.73 -8.83 -19.08
C PRO A 14 -2.37 -7.44 -19.14
N ASP A 15 -1.54 -6.41 -19.30
CA ASP A 15 -1.97 -5.01 -19.31
C ASP A 15 -3.07 -4.76 -20.36
N SER A 16 -2.89 -5.30 -21.57
CA SER A 16 -3.85 -5.22 -22.67
C SER A 16 -5.23 -5.84 -22.40
N GLU A 17 -5.34 -6.69 -21.37
CA GLU A 17 -6.59 -7.35 -20.99
C GLU A 17 -7.21 -6.77 -19.71
N PHE A 18 -6.44 -6.00 -18.93
CA PHE A 18 -6.79 -5.59 -17.57
C PHE A 18 -8.14 -4.87 -17.51
N ASP A 19 -8.34 -3.86 -18.36
CA ASP A 19 -9.56 -3.05 -18.37
C ASP A 19 -10.80 -3.89 -18.65
N SER A 20 -10.73 -4.73 -19.70
CA SER A 20 -11.84 -5.60 -20.07
C SER A 20 -12.14 -6.65 -19.00
N PHE A 21 -11.11 -7.17 -18.32
CA PHE A 21 -11.29 -8.13 -17.23
C PHE A 21 -12.02 -7.48 -16.05
N VAL A 22 -11.58 -6.30 -15.62
CA VAL A 22 -12.17 -5.56 -14.49
C VAL A 22 -13.61 -5.16 -14.80
N ASP A 23 -13.87 -4.64 -16.00
CA ASP A 23 -15.22 -4.24 -16.41
C ASP A 23 -16.20 -5.42 -16.43
N ASN A 24 -15.82 -6.54 -17.03
CA ASN A 24 -16.64 -7.75 -17.06
C ASN A 24 -16.90 -8.30 -15.65
N PHE A 25 -15.90 -8.26 -14.76
CA PHE A 25 -16.06 -8.66 -13.38
C PHE A 25 -17.05 -7.74 -12.65
N ALA A 26 -16.90 -6.43 -12.79
CA ALA A 26 -17.76 -5.44 -12.14
C ALA A 26 -19.22 -5.57 -12.59
N ARG A 27 -19.48 -5.67 -13.90
CA ARG A 27 -20.84 -5.87 -14.43
C ARG A 27 -21.49 -7.14 -13.91
N ARG A 28 -20.72 -8.22 -13.81
CA ARG A 28 -21.23 -9.49 -13.27
C ARG A 28 -21.64 -9.35 -11.80
N VAL A 29 -20.81 -8.72 -10.97
CA VAL A 29 -21.11 -8.51 -9.55
C VAL A 29 -22.29 -7.55 -9.35
N ALA A 30 -22.40 -6.51 -10.18
CA ALA A 30 -23.51 -5.55 -10.15
C ALA A 30 -24.87 -6.18 -10.52
N GLY A 31 -24.87 -7.29 -11.25
CA GLY A 31 -26.09 -8.04 -11.57
C GLY A 31 -26.59 -8.97 -10.45
N TRP A 32 -25.88 -9.06 -9.31
CA TRP A 32 -26.27 -9.93 -8.20
C TRP A 32 -27.17 -9.21 -7.19
N ASP A 33 -27.90 -9.99 -6.38
CA ASP A 33 -28.72 -9.43 -5.30
C ASP A 33 -27.85 -8.72 -4.25
N HIS A 34 -28.15 -7.44 -4.00
CA HIS A 34 -27.34 -6.60 -3.12
C HIS A 34 -27.38 -7.04 -1.66
N LEU A 35 -28.49 -7.62 -1.19
CA LEU A 35 -28.61 -8.10 0.18
C LEU A 35 -27.77 -9.36 0.38
N ALA A 36 -27.75 -10.26 -0.61
CA ALA A 36 -26.90 -11.44 -0.62
C ALA A 36 -25.40 -11.09 -0.62
N ILE A 37 -25.00 -10.07 -1.41
CA ILE A 37 -23.61 -9.56 -1.40
C ILE A 37 -23.26 -9.02 0.00
N ALA A 38 -24.13 -8.20 0.59
CA ALA A 38 -23.88 -7.60 1.90
C ALA A 38 -23.77 -8.65 3.01
N ALA A 39 -24.68 -9.63 3.04
CA ALA A 39 -24.65 -10.73 4.00
C ALA A 39 -23.38 -11.58 3.84
N SER A 40 -23.00 -11.91 2.60
CA SER A 40 -21.79 -12.68 2.31
C SER A 40 -20.54 -11.92 2.77
N LYS A 41 -20.44 -10.62 2.45
CA LYS A 41 -19.32 -9.77 2.85
C LYS A 41 -19.17 -9.68 4.37
N LYS A 42 -20.29 -9.55 5.09
CA LYS A 42 -20.28 -9.56 6.56
C LYS A 42 -19.68 -10.84 7.12
N LEU A 43 -20.18 -12.00 6.67
CA LEU A 43 -19.70 -13.30 7.13
C LEU A 43 -18.23 -13.56 6.79
N ILE A 44 -17.77 -13.12 5.61
CA ILE A 44 -16.36 -13.22 5.23
C ILE A 44 -15.50 -12.35 6.16
N ASN A 45 -15.86 -11.08 6.34
CA ASN A 45 -15.09 -10.15 7.18
C ASN A 45 -14.97 -10.62 8.64
N GLU A 46 -16.03 -11.22 9.19
CA GLU A 46 -16.02 -11.81 10.54
C GLU A 46 -15.05 -13.00 10.65
N ARG A 47 -14.79 -13.72 9.55
CA ARG A 47 -14.02 -14.97 9.56
C ARG A 47 -12.59 -14.83 9.06
N THR A 48 -12.26 -13.81 8.27
CA THR A 48 -10.94 -13.66 7.64
C THR A 48 -9.91 -12.93 8.49
N GLY A 49 -10.25 -12.51 9.72
CA GLY A 49 -9.28 -11.99 10.69
C GLY A 49 -8.75 -10.59 10.34
N PHE A 50 -9.65 -9.62 10.16
CA PHE A 50 -9.25 -8.21 10.09
C PHE A 50 -8.85 -7.68 11.47
N PRO A 51 -7.87 -6.74 11.54
CA PRO A 51 -7.60 -6.01 12.77
C PRO A 51 -8.88 -5.37 13.31
N THR A 52 -9.08 -5.45 14.62
CA THR A 52 -10.12 -4.64 15.28
C THR A 52 -9.77 -3.16 15.18
N ALA A 53 -10.76 -2.29 15.37
CA ALA A 53 -10.51 -0.85 15.42
C ALA A 53 -9.44 -0.47 16.47
N VAL A 54 -9.39 -1.19 17.59
CA VAL A 54 -8.37 -1.01 18.65
C VAL A 54 -6.98 -1.37 18.12
N GLN A 55 -6.82 -2.55 17.50
CA GLN A 55 -5.53 -2.99 16.92
C GLN A 55 -5.05 -2.06 15.80
N GLN A 56 -5.97 -1.54 14.99
CA GLN A 56 -5.66 -0.55 13.96
C GLN A 56 -5.18 0.77 14.59
N GLN A 57 -5.85 1.24 15.65
CA GLN A 57 -5.46 2.45 16.37
C GLN A 57 -4.10 2.29 17.05
N GLU A 58 -3.82 1.14 17.66
CA GLU A 58 -2.53 0.82 18.28
C GLU A 58 -1.40 0.87 17.24
N SER A 59 -1.61 0.26 16.07
CA SER A 59 -0.64 0.28 14.97
C SER A 59 -0.35 1.70 14.49
N PHE A 60 -1.40 2.50 14.33
CA PHE A 60 -1.27 3.90 13.89
C PHE A 60 -0.58 4.78 14.95
N ASN A 61 -0.93 4.63 16.22
CA ASN A 61 -0.30 5.34 17.33
C ASN A 61 1.19 4.99 17.45
N SER A 62 1.55 3.72 17.25
CA SER A 62 2.95 3.28 17.22
C SER A 62 3.71 3.96 16.08
N PHE A 63 3.17 3.97 14.86
CA PHE A 63 3.76 4.70 13.75
C PHE A 63 3.97 6.19 14.05
N LEU A 64 2.94 6.87 14.55
CA LEU A 64 3.00 8.29 14.90
C LEU A 64 4.03 8.60 16.00
N ALA A 65 4.16 7.71 16.98
CA ALA A 65 5.14 7.87 18.04
C ALA A 65 6.56 7.89 17.47
N TYR A 66 6.87 7.04 16.48
CA TYR A 66 8.23 6.91 15.95
C TYR A 66 8.55 7.80 14.75
N VAL A 67 7.57 8.20 13.94
CA VAL A 67 7.81 9.00 12.72
C VAL A 67 8.44 10.37 13.04
N ALA A 68 8.16 10.92 14.23
CA ALA A 68 8.72 12.19 14.69
C ALA A 68 10.07 12.04 15.43
N GLN A 69 10.62 10.83 15.53
CA GLN A 69 11.80 10.54 16.33
C GLN A 69 13.00 10.14 15.48
N GLY A 70 14.19 10.24 16.10
CA GLY A 70 15.44 9.76 15.52
C GLY A 70 15.78 10.41 14.17
N ALA A 71 16.30 9.61 13.25
CA ALA A 71 16.72 10.07 11.92
C ALA A 71 15.56 10.29 10.93
N VAL A 72 14.31 9.90 11.25
CA VAL A 72 13.19 9.93 10.30
C VAL A 72 12.88 11.34 9.79
N PRO A 73 12.75 12.38 10.63
CA PRO A 73 12.48 13.74 10.14
C PRO A 73 13.59 14.30 9.26
N ALA A 74 14.85 14.05 9.64
CA ALA A 74 16.01 14.47 8.85
C ALA A 74 16.04 13.75 7.50
N ARG A 75 15.72 12.45 7.47
CA ARG A 75 15.63 11.63 6.28
C ARG A 75 14.57 12.13 5.31
N LEU A 76 13.36 12.36 5.81
CA LEU A 76 12.25 12.90 5.00
C LEU A 76 12.59 14.26 4.41
N LYS A 77 13.25 15.13 5.18
CA LYS A 77 13.71 16.44 4.67
C LYS A 77 14.75 16.29 3.57
N ALA A 78 15.73 15.40 3.74
CA ALA A 78 16.78 15.15 2.76
C ALA A 78 16.22 14.51 1.48
N MET A 79 15.37 13.48 1.60
CA MET A 79 14.68 12.86 0.45
C MET A 79 13.79 13.85 -0.28
N SER A 80 13.04 14.69 0.46
CA SER A 80 12.24 15.76 -0.14
C SER A 80 13.12 16.72 -0.94
N ALA A 81 14.27 17.15 -0.40
CA ALA A 81 15.22 17.99 -1.11
C ALA A 81 15.79 17.31 -2.37
N ALA A 82 15.94 15.99 -2.36
CA ALA A 82 16.48 15.19 -3.46
C ALA A 82 15.47 14.82 -4.54
N GLY A 83 14.16 14.99 -4.33
CA GLY A 83 13.14 14.76 -5.37
C GLY A 83 11.89 14.01 -4.92
N LEU A 84 11.85 13.48 -3.69
CA LEU A 84 10.65 12.80 -3.16
C LEU A 84 9.40 13.69 -3.34
N GLN A 85 8.32 13.10 -3.85
CA GLN A 85 7.03 13.71 -4.22
C GLN A 85 7.06 14.73 -5.36
N ARG A 86 8.18 14.92 -6.07
CA ARG A 86 8.32 15.94 -7.12
C ARG A 86 9.02 15.45 -8.39
N ASP A 87 9.95 14.51 -8.25
CA ASP A 87 10.70 13.92 -9.34
C ASP A 87 10.14 12.53 -9.65
N LEU A 88 9.76 12.32 -10.92
CA LEU A 88 9.20 11.05 -11.37
C LEU A 88 10.22 9.91 -11.29
N ASP A 89 11.48 10.17 -11.62
CA ASP A 89 12.52 9.15 -11.57
C ASP A 89 12.79 8.75 -10.11
N PHE A 90 12.76 9.72 -9.19
CA PHE A 90 12.85 9.44 -7.76
C PHE A 90 11.73 8.50 -7.29
N GLU A 91 10.49 8.71 -7.74
CA GLU A 91 9.35 7.87 -7.36
C GLU A 91 9.38 6.49 -8.03
N ILE A 92 9.80 6.39 -9.31
CA ILE A 92 9.96 5.11 -10.03
C ILE A 92 11.00 4.24 -9.32
N TYR A 93 12.10 4.85 -8.87
CA TYR A 93 13.22 4.17 -8.21
C TYR A 93 13.23 4.37 -6.69
N LEU A 94 12.09 4.67 -6.06
CA LEU A 94 12.00 4.99 -4.63
C LEU A 94 12.73 3.99 -3.73
N HIS A 95 12.57 2.69 -4.00
CA HIS A 95 13.21 1.60 -3.26
C HIS A 95 14.75 1.57 -3.34
N GLU A 96 15.34 2.16 -4.38
CA GLU A 96 16.79 2.31 -4.54
C GLU A 96 17.24 3.67 -4.00
N GLU A 97 16.50 4.73 -4.31
CA GLU A 97 16.78 6.09 -3.88
C GLU A 97 16.75 6.23 -2.35
N GLU A 98 15.80 5.60 -1.66
CA GLU A 98 15.70 5.67 -0.20
C GLU A 98 16.91 5.07 0.52
N LEU A 99 17.61 4.12 -0.12
CA LEU A 99 18.79 3.47 0.45
C LEU A 99 19.96 4.43 0.61
N ARG A 100 20.02 5.48 -0.22
CA ARG A 100 20.99 6.58 -0.09
C ARG A 100 20.83 7.34 1.22
N PHE A 101 19.67 7.22 1.86
CA PHE A 101 19.32 7.92 3.08
C PHE A 101 19.26 7.02 4.33
N VAL A 102 19.87 5.83 4.33
CA VAL A 102 19.92 4.95 5.50
C VAL A 102 21.00 5.37 6.51
N GLY A 103 20.83 5.04 7.79
CA GLY A 103 21.76 5.40 8.87
C GLY A 103 21.46 6.75 9.53
N ASP A 104 22.44 7.28 10.27
CA ASP A 104 22.32 8.51 11.07
C ASP A 104 22.62 9.81 10.28
N GLY A 105 23.08 9.68 9.03
CA GLY A 105 23.50 10.80 8.19
C GLY A 105 24.84 11.43 8.59
N PRO A 106 25.20 12.61 8.04
CA PRO A 106 24.53 13.29 6.94
C PRO A 106 24.74 12.53 5.62
N TRP A 107 23.68 12.43 4.81
CA TRP A 107 23.76 11.80 3.49
C TRP A 107 24.39 12.78 2.50
N ASN A 108 25.51 12.37 1.89
CA ASN A 108 26.20 13.15 0.85
C ASN A 108 25.56 12.83 -0.50
N VAL A 109 24.35 13.36 -0.69
CA VAL A 109 23.51 13.15 -1.87
C VAL A 109 23.45 14.38 -2.74
#